data_AF-A0A9D2RMW5-F1
#
_entry.id   AF-A0A9D2RMW5-F1
#
_cell.length_a   1.000
_cell.length_b   1.000
_cell.length_c   1.000
_cell.angle_alpha   90.00
_cell.angle_beta   90.00
_cell.angle_gamma   90.00
#
_symmetry.space_group_name_H-M   'P 1'
#
loop_
_entity.id
_entity.type
_entity.pdbx_description
1 polymer ?
#
loop_
_entity_poly.entity_id
_entity_poly.type
_entity_poly.pdbx_seq_one_letter_code
_entity_poly.pdbx_strand_id
1 'polypeptide(L)'
;VVRKVLEYKRQGDEVVFTLDTHFENYSETQEGRRLPVPHCIKGTEGWKLCPQLEKFEGKRFEKHTFGSQECAAYAAEGEYDQIELVGVCTDICVVSNALLLKARLPETLIQVDSTCCAGVTPHSHEAALETMRMCQIDVK
;
A
#
# COMPACT_ATOMS: atom_id res chain seq x y z
N VAL A 1 -11.64 -4.85 -0.51
CA VAL A 1 -11.16 -3.53 -1.01
C VAL A 1 -12.27 -2.59 -1.50
N VAL A 2 -12.95 -2.82 -2.64
CA VAL A 2 -13.98 -1.88 -3.18
C VAL A 2 -15.04 -1.46 -2.16
N ARG A 3 -15.53 -2.40 -1.35
CA ARG A 3 -16.50 -2.12 -0.28
C ARG A 3 -15.99 -1.10 0.73
N LYS A 4 -14.73 -1.22 1.14
CA LYS A 4 -14.08 -0.27 2.06
C LYS A 4 -13.92 1.09 1.42
N VAL A 5 -13.45 1.17 0.18
CA VAL A 5 -13.34 2.45 -0.53
C VAL A 5 -14.67 3.20 -0.56
N LEU A 6 -15.77 2.48 -0.82
CA LEU A 6 -17.12 3.05 -0.78
C LEU A 6 -17.55 3.46 0.64
N GLU A 7 -17.15 2.70 1.66
CA GLU A 7 -17.47 2.97 3.05
C GLU A 7 -16.80 4.24 3.58
N TYR A 8 -15.47 4.34 3.44
CA TYR A 8 -14.71 5.54 3.82
C TYR A 8 -15.20 6.78 3.07
N LYS A 9 -15.40 6.69 1.74
CA LYS A 9 -15.98 7.80 0.95
C LYS A 9 -17.38 8.23 1.43
N ARG A 10 -18.24 7.30 1.86
CA ARG A 10 -19.57 7.63 2.41
C ARG A 10 -19.49 8.34 3.75
N GLN A 11 -18.45 8.07 4.54
CA GLN A 11 -18.21 8.70 5.83
C GLN A 11 -17.55 10.08 5.69
N GLY A 12 -17.14 10.45 4.47
CA GLY A 12 -16.43 11.70 4.20
C GLY A 12 -14.92 11.59 4.37
N ASP A 13 -14.41 10.38 4.60
CA ASP A 13 -12.98 10.13 4.77
C ASP A 13 -12.24 10.17 3.44
N GLU A 14 -10.95 10.48 3.53
CA GLU A 14 -10.08 10.50 2.36
C GLU A 14 -9.65 9.09 1.96
N VAL A 15 -9.68 8.82 0.64
CA VAL A 15 -9.13 7.61 0.06
C VAL A 15 -8.03 7.98 -0.93
N VAL A 16 -6.84 7.43 -0.70
CA VAL A 16 -5.68 7.58 -1.58
C VAL A 16 -5.20 6.23 -2.09
N PHE A 17 -4.43 6.25 -3.17
CA PHE A 17 -3.92 5.05 -3.82
C PHE A 17 -2.40 5.16 -3.99
N THR A 18 -1.69 4.06 -3.74
CA THR A 18 -0.27 3.93 -4.12
C THR A 18 -0.17 3.03 -5.35
N LEU A 19 0.70 3.41 -6.29
CA LEU A 19 0.93 2.68 -7.53
C LEU A 19 2.41 2.37 -7.62
N ASP A 20 2.78 1.09 -7.59
CA ASP A 20 4.14 0.71 -7.96
C ASP A 20 4.40 1.18 -9.38
N THR A 21 5.55 1.80 -9.61
CA THR A 21 5.82 2.46 -10.87
C THR A 21 7.26 2.19 -11.28
N HIS A 22 7.37 1.35 -12.31
CA HIS A 22 8.63 0.99 -12.95
C HIS A 22 8.68 1.51 -14.39
N PHE A 23 9.86 1.41 -15.00
CA PHE A 23 10.15 1.92 -16.34
C PHE A 23 10.88 0.86 -17.18
N GLU A 24 11.17 1.19 -18.43
CA GLU A 24 11.80 0.27 -19.40
C GLU A 24 13.12 -0.34 -18.90
N ASN A 25 13.86 0.39 -18.05
CA ASN A 25 15.10 -0.07 -17.44
C ASN A 25 14.90 -0.99 -16.21
N TYR A 26 13.70 -1.54 -15.98
CA TYR A 26 13.39 -2.38 -14.81
C TYR A 26 14.42 -3.49 -14.59
N SER A 27 14.82 -4.21 -15.66
CA SER A 27 15.79 -5.30 -15.61
C SER A 27 17.18 -4.88 -15.12
N GLU A 28 17.52 -3.60 -15.20
CA GLU A 28 18.79 -3.06 -14.73
C GLU A 28 18.79 -2.72 -13.24
N THR A 29 17.61 -2.55 -12.64
CA THR A 29 17.41 -2.20 -11.23
C THR A 29 17.76 -3.38 -10.30
N GLN A 30 17.96 -3.10 -9.01
CA GLN A 30 18.17 -4.17 -8.01
C GLN A 30 16.97 -5.11 -7.96
N GLU A 31 15.76 -4.56 -7.99
CA GLU A 31 14.54 -5.34 -7.95
C GLU A 31 14.41 -6.21 -9.18
N GLY A 32 14.57 -5.66 -10.39
CA GLY A 32 14.46 -6.45 -11.62
C GLY A 32 15.52 -7.54 -11.77
N ARG A 33 16.69 -7.41 -11.11
CA ARG A 33 17.67 -8.50 -11.02
C ARG A 33 17.25 -9.60 -10.06
N ARG A 34 16.49 -9.29 -9.01
CA ARG A 34 16.01 -10.24 -7.99
C ARG A 34 14.64 -10.84 -8.33
N LEU A 35 13.82 -10.10 -9.07
CA LEU A 35 12.51 -10.46 -9.58
C LEU A 35 12.52 -10.16 -11.10
N PRO A 36 13.01 -11.08 -11.95
CA PRO A 36 13.18 -10.84 -13.38
C PRO A 36 11.86 -10.95 -14.16
N VAL A 37 10.81 -10.32 -13.64
CA VAL A 37 9.47 -10.25 -14.22
C VAL A 37 9.06 -8.79 -14.25
N PRO A 38 9.15 -8.10 -15.40
CA PRO A 38 8.68 -6.73 -15.54
C PRO A 38 7.21 -6.63 -15.16
N HIS A 39 6.89 -5.67 -14.30
CA HIS A 39 5.54 -5.42 -13.82
C HIS A 39 5.36 -3.93 -13.55
N CYS A 40 4.11 -3.48 -13.45
CA CYS A 40 3.74 -2.10 -13.14
C CYS A 40 4.54 -1.04 -13.92
N ILE A 41 4.80 -1.31 -15.21
CA ILE A 41 5.55 -0.42 -16.10
C ILE A 41 4.66 0.75 -16.49
N LYS A 42 5.11 1.98 -16.23
CA LYS A 42 4.32 3.20 -16.40
C LYS A 42 3.69 3.28 -17.80
N GLY A 43 2.41 3.60 -17.85
CA GLY A 43 1.63 3.71 -19.08
C GLY A 43 1.10 2.39 -19.66
N THR A 44 1.51 1.24 -19.12
CA THR A 44 0.92 -0.06 -19.49
C THR A 44 -0.39 -0.32 -18.74
N GLU A 45 -1.18 -1.28 -19.23
CA GLU A 45 -2.42 -1.67 -18.54
C GLU A 45 -2.14 -2.27 -17.15
N GLY A 46 -1.05 -3.04 -17.01
CA GLY A 46 -0.66 -3.64 -15.74
C GLY A 46 -0.15 -2.65 -14.68
N TRP A 47 0.00 -1.37 -15.03
CA TRP A 47 0.34 -0.30 -14.09
C TRP A 47 -0.90 0.40 -13.51
N LYS A 48 -2.04 0.34 -14.20
CA LYS A 48 -3.27 1.00 -13.73
C LYS A 48 -3.87 0.27 -12.53
N LEU A 49 -4.71 0.98 -11.78
CA LEU A 49 -5.59 0.34 -10.80
C LEU A 49 -6.51 -0.64 -11.51
N CYS A 50 -6.91 -1.72 -10.82
CA CYS A 50 -7.86 -2.66 -11.39
C CYS A 50 -9.18 -1.94 -11.75
N PRO A 51 -9.93 -2.41 -12.78
CA PRO A 51 -11.09 -1.68 -13.31
C PRO A 51 -12.15 -1.33 -12.25
N GLN A 52 -12.31 -2.17 -11.22
CA GLN A 52 -13.25 -1.91 -10.13
C GLN A 52 -12.84 -0.73 -9.25
N LEU A 53 -11.56 -0.38 -9.22
CA LEU A 53 -10.99 0.73 -8.44
C LEU A 53 -10.69 1.98 -9.27
N GLU A 54 -10.43 1.84 -10.57
CA GLU A 54 -10.07 2.96 -11.47
C GLU A 54 -11.11 4.08 -11.47
N LYS A 55 -12.39 3.74 -11.33
CA LYS A 55 -13.51 4.70 -11.27
C LYS A 55 -13.51 5.60 -10.02
N PHE A 56 -12.72 5.28 -8.99
CA PHE A 56 -12.70 6.07 -7.77
C PHE A 56 -11.70 7.21 -7.87
N GLU A 57 -12.19 8.42 -7.62
CA GLU A 57 -11.35 9.59 -7.39
C GLU A 57 -10.54 9.45 -6.09
N GLY A 58 -9.37 10.08 -6.03
CA GLY A 58 -8.47 10.06 -4.87
C GLY A 58 -7.08 10.54 -5.26
N LYS A 59 -6.20 10.80 -4.29
CA LYS A 59 -4.80 11.10 -4.61
C LYS A 59 -4.08 9.81 -5.03
N ARG A 60 -3.16 9.91 -6.00
CA ARG A 60 -2.38 8.78 -6.52
C ARG A 60 -0.92 9.06 -6.29
N PHE A 61 -0.25 8.16 -5.57
CA PHE A 61 1.17 8.23 -5.26
C PHE A 61 1.89 7.16 -6.06
N GLU A 62 2.55 7.58 -7.13
CA GLU A 62 3.51 6.72 -7.82
C GLU A 62 4.70 6.48 -6.88
N LYS A 63 5.11 5.23 -6.72
CA LYS A 63 6.26 4.85 -5.89
C LYS A 63 7.26 4.03 -6.70
N HIS A 64 8.54 4.25 -6.44
CA HIS A 64 9.66 3.51 -7.04
C HIS A 64 10.32 2.54 -6.06
N THR A 65 9.68 2.34 -4.91
CA THR A 65 10.09 1.46 -3.80
C THR A 65 8.85 0.76 -3.24
N PHE A 66 9.02 -0.27 -2.40
CA PHE A 66 7.87 -1.01 -1.84
C PHE A 66 6.93 -0.13 -1.01
N GLY A 67 7.46 0.70 -0.10
CA GLY A 67 6.73 1.76 0.59
C GLY A 67 6.72 3.07 -0.20
N SER A 68 5.68 3.90 -0.05
CA SER A 68 5.60 5.23 -0.66
C SER A 68 5.99 6.31 0.37
N GLN A 69 7.19 6.88 0.21
CA GLN A 69 7.65 7.98 1.06
C GLN A 69 6.80 9.24 0.90
N GLU A 70 6.34 9.53 -0.32
CA GLU A 70 5.47 10.66 -0.60
C GLU A 70 4.10 10.51 0.06
N CYS A 71 3.50 9.30 0.01
CA CYS A 71 2.24 9.04 0.70
C CYS A 71 2.41 9.18 2.22
N ALA A 72 3.51 8.69 2.79
CA ALA A 72 3.76 8.81 4.22
C ALA A 72 4.05 10.27 4.65
N ALA A 73 4.73 11.05 3.81
CA ALA A 73 4.93 12.47 4.05
C ALA A 73 3.62 13.25 4.00
N TYR A 74 2.78 12.96 3.00
CA TYR A 74 1.44 13.53 2.90
C TYR A 74 0.57 13.17 4.11
N ALA A 75 0.59 11.91 4.53
CA ALA A 75 -0.13 11.45 5.72
C ALA A 75 0.28 12.21 6.99
N ALA A 76 1.58 12.52 7.12
CA ALA A 76 2.12 13.25 8.27
C ALA A 76 1.67 14.71 8.34
N GLU A 77 1.23 15.30 7.23
CA GLU A 77 0.75 16.68 7.15
C GLU A 77 -0.78 16.79 7.26
N GLY A 78 -1.51 15.68 7.10
CA GLY A 78 -2.98 15.69 7.03
C GLY A 78 -3.73 15.52 8.36
N GLU A 79 -3.02 15.47 9.49
CA GLU A 79 -3.61 15.40 10.84
C GLU A 79 -4.68 14.31 11.02
N TYR A 80 -4.43 13.11 10.50
CA TYR A 80 -5.37 11.98 10.61
C TYR A 80 -5.30 11.30 11.98
N ASP A 81 -6.46 11.01 12.57
CA ASP A 81 -6.58 10.19 13.79
C ASP A 81 -6.24 8.71 13.52
N GLN A 82 -6.61 8.22 12.34
CA GLN A 82 -6.48 6.81 11.94
C GLN A 82 -6.16 6.68 10.45
N ILE A 83 -5.31 5.71 10.12
CA ILE A 83 -5.01 5.30 8.73
C ILE A 83 -5.16 3.79 8.62
N GLU A 84 -6.06 3.32 7.77
CA GLU A 84 -6.23 1.89 7.48
C GLU A 84 -5.64 1.53 6.11
N LEU A 85 -4.73 0.56 6.08
CA LEU A 85 -4.16 0.03 4.85
C LEU A 85 -4.88 -1.24 4.38
N VAL A 86 -5.07 -1.31 3.07
CA VAL A 86 -5.51 -2.51 2.35
C VAL A 86 -4.79 -2.60 1.01
N GLY A 87 -4.62 -3.82 0.48
CA GLY A 87 -3.97 -4.01 -0.82
C GLY A 87 -3.08 -5.24 -0.88
N VAL A 88 -2.14 -5.24 -1.82
CA VAL A 88 -1.25 -6.38 -2.09
C VAL A 88 0.18 -5.93 -2.40
N CYS A 89 1.20 -6.76 -2.16
CA CYS A 89 1.13 -7.96 -1.31
C CYS A 89 1.33 -7.58 0.18
N THR A 90 0.69 -8.31 1.09
CA THR A 90 0.78 -8.07 2.54
C THR A 90 2.23 -8.04 3.02
N ASP A 91 3.02 -9.00 2.54
CA ASP A 91 4.40 -9.29 2.88
C ASP A 91 5.45 -8.48 2.13
N ILE A 92 5.01 -7.48 1.34
CA ILE A 92 5.91 -6.60 0.58
C ILE A 92 5.47 -5.14 0.75
N CYS A 93 4.51 -4.69 -0.07
CA CYS A 93 4.13 -3.29 -0.13
C CYS A 93 3.28 -2.86 1.06
N VAL A 94 2.35 -3.70 1.54
CA VAL A 94 1.49 -3.34 2.68
C VAL A 94 2.32 -3.18 3.95
N VAL A 95 3.12 -4.20 4.31
CA VAL A 95 4.02 -4.10 5.48
C VAL A 95 5.01 -2.95 5.36
N SER A 96 5.58 -2.71 4.17
CA SER A 96 6.51 -1.59 3.97
C SER A 96 5.85 -0.23 4.19
N ASN A 97 4.62 -0.02 3.69
CA ASN A 97 3.88 1.21 3.92
C ASN A 97 3.43 1.35 5.38
N ALA A 98 2.95 0.27 5.99
CA ALA A 98 2.47 0.29 7.38
C ALA A 98 3.61 0.64 8.35
N LEU A 99 4.79 0.03 8.20
CA LEU A 99 5.97 0.35 8.99
C LEU A 99 6.46 1.78 8.76
N LEU A 100 6.43 2.25 7.50
CA LEU A 100 6.83 3.61 7.17
C LEU A 100 5.89 4.66 7.78
N LEU A 101 4.58 4.42 7.71
CA LEU A 101 3.59 5.27 8.36
C LEU A 101 3.76 5.26 9.87
N LYS A 102 3.87 4.07 10.49
CA LYS A 102 4.06 3.95 11.94
C LYS A 102 5.34 4.64 12.43
N ALA A 103 6.42 4.57 11.65
CA ALA A 103 7.68 5.25 11.97
C ALA A 103 7.56 6.78 11.89
N ARG A 104 6.70 7.32 11.02
CA ARG A 104 6.55 8.76 10.80
C ARG A 104 5.42 9.39 11.62
N LEU A 105 4.42 8.59 12.00
CA LEU A 105 3.22 8.96 12.73
C LEU A 105 3.09 8.04 13.96
N PRO A 106 3.91 8.25 15.01
CA PRO A 106 3.97 7.32 16.14
C PRO A 106 2.63 7.21 16.89
N GLU A 107 1.88 8.31 16.98
CA GLU A 107 0.63 8.42 17.74
C GLU A 107 -0.64 8.22 16.89
N THR A 108 -0.54 8.21 15.56
CA THR A 108 -1.69 7.92 14.70
C THR A 108 -2.02 6.44 14.75
N LEU A 109 -3.32 6.11 14.78
CA LEU A 109 -3.78 4.73 14.77
C LEU A 109 -3.58 4.11 13.37
N ILE A 110 -2.50 3.35 13.20
CA ILE A 110 -2.23 2.62 11.96
C ILE A 110 -2.86 1.24 12.03
N GLN A 111 -3.68 0.91 11.03
CA GLN A 111 -4.40 -0.35 10.98
C GLN A 111 -4.23 -1.04 9.64
N VAL A 112 -4.32 -2.37 9.62
CA VAL A 112 -4.35 -3.19 8.41
C VAL A 112 -5.52 -4.16 8.51
N ASP A 113 -6.40 -4.16 7.51
CA ASP A 113 -7.44 -5.17 7.41
C ASP A 113 -6.92 -6.37 6.63
N SER A 114 -6.64 -7.47 7.34
CA SER A 114 -6.09 -8.70 6.79
C SER A 114 -7.03 -9.34 5.75
N THR A 115 -8.34 -9.24 5.95
CA THR A 115 -9.36 -9.77 5.02
C THR A 115 -9.41 -9.01 3.69
N CYS A 116 -8.85 -7.79 3.65
CA CYS A 116 -8.68 -6.98 2.46
C CYS A 116 -7.24 -6.94 1.95
N CYS A 117 -6.37 -7.83 2.43
CA CYS A 117 -5.01 -8.00 1.95
C CYS A 117 -4.76 -9.45 1.50
N ALA A 118 -3.71 -9.65 0.71
CA ALA A 118 -3.22 -10.99 0.36
C ALA A 118 -1.70 -10.96 0.25
N GLY A 119 -1.03 -11.93 0.86
CA GLY A 119 0.41 -12.12 0.70
C GLY A 119 0.74 -13.00 -0.49
N VAL A 120 2.03 -13.09 -0.85
CA VAL A 120 2.51 -14.00 -1.92
C VAL A 120 2.20 -15.46 -1.58
N THR A 121 2.31 -15.81 -0.29
CA THR A 121 1.90 -17.11 0.25
C THR A 121 1.10 -16.91 1.54
N PRO A 122 0.26 -17.87 1.97
CA PRO A 122 -0.40 -17.79 3.28
C PRO A 122 0.59 -17.64 4.44
N HIS A 123 1.74 -18.32 4.36
CA HIS A 123 2.76 -18.23 5.42
C HIS A 123 3.41 -16.84 5.49
N SER A 124 3.82 -16.28 4.35
CA SER A 124 4.43 -14.96 4.32
C SER A 124 3.43 -13.85 4.65
N HIS A 125 2.15 -14.01 4.26
CA HIS A 125 1.05 -13.15 4.71
C HIS A 125 0.99 -13.05 6.24
N GLU A 126 0.90 -14.19 6.93
CA GLU A 126 0.85 -14.22 8.40
C GLU A 126 2.11 -13.65 9.05
N ALA A 127 3.30 -13.98 8.52
CA ALA A 127 4.56 -13.43 9.04
C ALA A 127 4.61 -11.90 8.96
N ALA A 128 4.08 -11.32 7.89
CA ALA A 128 3.99 -9.87 7.73
C ALA A 128 2.97 -9.23 8.67
N LEU A 129 1.80 -9.85 8.83
CA LEU A 129 0.81 -9.42 9.83
C LEU A 129 1.41 -9.42 11.24
N GLU A 130 2.14 -10.49 11.60
CA GLU A 130 2.78 -10.58 12.92
C GLU A 130 3.84 -9.49 13.13
N THR A 131 4.66 -9.23 12.11
CA THR A 131 5.63 -8.13 12.13
C THR A 131 4.92 -6.79 12.39
N MET A 132 3.78 -6.55 11.76
CA MET A 132 3.00 -5.33 11.97
C MET A 132 2.44 -5.25 13.39
N ARG A 133 1.91 -6.34 13.95
CA ARG A 133 1.45 -6.39 15.36
C ARG A 133 2.56 -6.04 16.34
N MET A 134 3.78 -6.55 16.13
CA MET A 134 4.93 -6.24 16.98
C MET A 134 5.28 -4.74 16.97
N CYS A 135 4.99 -4.05 15.87
CA CYS A 135 5.18 -2.61 15.72
C CYS A 135 3.97 -1.78 16.18
N GLN A 136 3.02 -2.37 16.91
CA GLN A 136 1.79 -1.69 17.38
C GLN A 136 0.95 -1.14 16.23
N ILE A 137 0.88 -1.88 15.13
CA ILE A 137 -0.09 -1.67 14.05
C ILE A 137 -1.25 -2.64 14.30
N ASP A 138 -2.48 -2.14 14.30
CA ASP A 138 -3.65 -2.97 14.54
C ASP A 138 -3.95 -3.82 13.31
N VAL A 139 -3.95 -5.14 13.47
CA VAL A 139 -4.38 -6.07 12.42
C VAL A 139 -5.81 -6.51 12.70
N LYS A 140 -6.73 -6.17 11.78
CA LYS A 140 -8.14 -6.59 11.80
C LYS A 140 -8.41 -7.80 10.93
#